data_AF-A0A3Q4GMJ8-F1
#
_entry.id   AF-A0A3Q4GMJ8-F1
#
_cell.length_a   1.000
_cell.length_b   1.000
_cell.length_c   1.000
_cell.angle_alpha   90.00
_cell.angle_beta   90.00
_cell.angle_gamma   90.00
#
_symmetry.space_group_name_H-M   'P 1'
#
loop_
_entity.id
_entity.type
_entity.pdbx_description
1 polymer ?
#
loop_
_entity_poly.entity_id
_entity_poly.type
_entity_poly.pdbx_seq_one_letter_code
_entity_poly.pdbx_strand_id
1 'polypeptide(L)'
;VFFHCISVILALALLPWVLVALDAQLICWQALLRCHDEPECELAYNQYMTACEGNIKGTRKQCPSHCISALIRLNHTRSGPDLETCDCAQDLDCLDAKRAIEPCLPRRHPKDAGGIGCMEARQRCEEDSNCHTSLTAYLSYCGQLFNGRKCSSKCKATIQQMLFIPNGMLLNRCICDGVERPFCEVVKENMSKLCSIGDHSVVSDPTKDYEDPYEDDYSKNDKEVDFSENSSASQSLSRGVLPLCLLTARILY
;
A
#
# COMPACT_ATOMS: atom_id res chain seq x y z
N VAL A 1 33.38 -29.47 -44.81
CA VAL A 1 32.27 -30.41 -44.54
C VAL A 1 32.17 -30.76 -43.06
N PHE A 2 33.22 -31.31 -42.44
CA PHE A 2 33.21 -31.68 -41.01
C PHE A 2 32.87 -30.52 -40.05
N PHE A 3 33.48 -29.34 -40.22
CA PHE A 3 33.18 -28.16 -39.39
C PHE A 3 31.74 -27.65 -39.54
N HIS A 4 31.16 -27.75 -40.75
CA HIS A 4 29.75 -27.41 -40.97
C HIS A 4 28.79 -28.43 -40.33
N CYS A 5 29.12 -29.73 -40.39
CA CYS A 5 28.33 -30.75 -39.69
C CYS A 5 28.32 -30.53 -38.17
N ILE A 6 29.48 -30.22 -37.56
CA ILE A 6 29.58 -30.00 -36.11
C ILE A 6 28.78 -28.76 -35.70
N SER A 7 28.86 -27.67 -36.47
CA SER A 7 28.12 -26.43 -36.18
C SER A 7 26.60 -26.59 -36.32
N VAL A 8 26.14 -27.37 -37.32
CA VAL A 8 24.71 -27.68 -37.53
C VAL A 8 24.17 -28.58 -36.41
N ILE A 9 24.95 -29.58 -35.96
CA ILE A 9 24.57 -30.46 -34.86
C ILE A 9 24.49 -29.69 -33.53
N LEU A 10 25.44 -28.77 -33.26
CA LEU A 10 25.42 -27.94 -32.06
C LEU A 10 24.20 -27.00 -32.04
N ALA A 11 23.86 -26.40 -33.18
CA ALA A 11 22.67 -25.54 -33.32
C ALA A 11 21.36 -26.32 -33.12
N LEU A 12 21.25 -27.53 -33.68
CA LEU A 12 20.09 -28.41 -33.51
C LEU A 12 19.94 -28.94 -32.08
N ALA A 13 21.05 -29.12 -31.34
CA ALA A 13 21.02 -29.54 -29.95
C ALA A 13 20.62 -28.40 -28.98
N LEU A 14 20.90 -27.14 -29.34
CA LEU A 14 20.57 -25.97 -28.53
C LEU A 14 19.15 -25.44 -28.77
N LEU A 15 18.56 -25.68 -29.96
CA LEU A 15 17.20 -25.25 -30.30
C LEU A 15 16.11 -25.76 -29.32
N PRO A 16 16.10 -27.03 -28.88
CA PRO A 16 15.14 -27.53 -27.89
C PRO A 16 15.31 -26.87 -26.51
N TRP A 17 16.54 -26.53 -26.13
CA TRP A 17 16.84 -25.89 -24.84
C TRP A 17 16.44 -24.42 -24.85
N VAL A 18 16.59 -23.74 -26.00
CA VAL A 18 16.08 -22.38 -26.23
C VAL A 18 14.55 -22.35 -26.26
N LEU A 19 13.90 -23.40 -26.79
CA LEU A 19 12.43 -23.51 -26.79
C LEU A 19 11.84 -23.78 -25.40
N VAL A 20 12.54 -24.52 -24.53
CA VAL A 20 12.14 -24.73 -23.13
C VAL A 20 12.38 -23.50 -22.25
N ALA A 21 13.31 -22.62 -22.64
CA ALA A 21 13.55 -21.35 -21.98
C ALA A 21 12.58 -20.22 -22.40
N LEU A 22 11.64 -20.49 -23.33
CA LEU A 22 10.49 -19.63 -23.52
C LEU A 22 9.57 -19.81 -22.31
N ASP A 23 9.51 -18.77 -21.48
CA ASP A 23 8.66 -18.62 -20.32
C ASP A 23 7.21 -19.01 -20.66
N ALA A 24 6.87 -20.28 -20.45
CA ALA A 24 5.54 -20.80 -20.74
C ALA A 24 4.59 -20.22 -19.68
N GLN A 25 4.04 -19.05 -19.98
CA GLN A 25 3.04 -18.41 -19.13
C GLN A 25 1.85 -19.36 -18.96
N LEU A 26 1.47 -19.60 -17.71
CA LEU A 26 0.31 -20.42 -17.37
C LEU A 26 -0.95 -19.80 -17.99
N ILE A 27 -1.89 -20.62 -18.46
CA ILE A 27 -3.21 -20.10 -18.82
C ILE A 27 -3.96 -19.79 -17.52
N CYS A 28 -4.71 -18.70 -17.45
CA CYS A 28 -5.31 -18.22 -16.19
C CYS A 28 -6.24 -19.22 -15.49
N TRP A 29 -6.95 -20.08 -16.23
CA TRP A 29 -7.73 -21.16 -15.62
C TRP A 29 -6.84 -22.21 -14.92
N GLN A 30 -5.62 -22.45 -15.40
CA GLN A 30 -4.66 -23.35 -14.76
C GLN A 30 -4.07 -22.73 -13.49
N ALA A 31 -3.73 -21.44 -13.55
CA ALA A 31 -3.31 -20.69 -12.37
C ALA A 31 -4.41 -20.67 -11.30
N LEU A 32 -5.66 -20.52 -11.71
CA LEU A 32 -6.82 -20.58 -10.82
C LEU A 32 -7.00 -21.96 -10.17
N LEU A 33 -6.89 -23.04 -10.93
CA LEU A 33 -6.92 -24.40 -10.35
C LEU A 33 -5.82 -24.60 -9.31
N ARG A 34 -4.59 -24.19 -9.59
CA ARG A 34 -3.48 -24.27 -8.63
C ARG A 34 -3.75 -23.45 -7.37
N CYS A 35 -4.35 -22.27 -7.51
CA CYS A 35 -4.75 -21.45 -6.38
C CYS A 35 -5.86 -22.12 -5.55
N HIS A 36 -6.84 -22.78 -6.18
CA HIS A 36 -7.87 -23.51 -5.45
C HIS A 36 -7.35 -24.75 -4.72
N ASP A 37 -6.33 -25.42 -5.26
CA ASP A 37 -5.66 -26.54 -4.58
C ASP A 37 -4.85 -26.07 -3.34
N GLU A 38 -4.58 -24.77 -3.20
CA GLU A 38 -3.93 -24.14 -2.06
C GLU A 38 -4.96 -23.45 -1.15
N PRO A 39 -5.25 -23.96 0.06
CA PRO A 39 -6.34 -23.46 0.91
C PRO A 39 -6.23 -21.96 1.24
N GLU A 40 -5.02 -21.46 1.46
CA GLU A 40 -4.75 -20.05 1.75
C GLU A 40 -4.98 -19.17 0.52
N CYS A 41 -4.63 -19.66 -0.68
CA CYS A 41 -4.86 -18.96 -1.93
C CYS A 41 -6.33 -18.93 -2.29
N GLU A 42 -7.06 -20.05 -2.15
CA GLU A 42 -8.51 -20.10 -2.34
C GLU A 42 -9.23 -19.06 -1.46
N LEU A 43 -8.89 -19.01 -0.16
CA LEU A 43 -9.46 -18.03 0.75
C LEU A 43 -9.14 -16.59 0.31
N ALA A 44 -7.89 -16.31 -0.03
CA ALA A 44 -7.45 -15.00 -0.49
C ALA A 44 -8.12 -14.59 -1.82
N TYR A 45 -8.31 -15.54 -2.73
CA TYR A 45 -8.98 -15.33 -4.02
C TYR A 45 -10.46 -14.97 -3.82
N ASN A 46 -11.19 -15.70 -2.97
CA ASN A 46 -12.58 -15.38 -2.65
C ASN A 46 -12.74 -13.99 -2.01
N GLN A 47 -11.78 -13.61 -1.15
CA GLN A 47 -11.73 -12.28 -0.55
C GLN A 47 -11.44 -11.19 -1.58
N TYR A 48 -10.52 -11.45 -2.53
CA TYR A 48 -10.25 -10.58 -3.67
C TYR A 48 -11.51 -10.36 -4.52
N MET A 49 -12.19 -11.44 -4.93
CA MET A 49 -13.40 -11.36 -5.75
C MET A 49 -14.50 -10.53 -5.09
N THR A 50 -14.66 -10.68 -3.77
CA THR A 50 -15.63 -9.90 -2.98
C THR A 50 -15.21 -8.44 -2.83
N ALA A 51 -13.95 -8.19 -2.47
CA ALA A 51 -13.44 -6.85 -2.18
C ALA A 51 -13.36 -5.96 -3.43
N CYS A 52 -13.08 -6.57 -4.58
CA CYS A 52 -12.84 -5.87 -5.85
C CYS A 52 -14.02 -5.96 -6.82
N GLU A 53 -15.14 -6.57 -6.43
CA GLU A 53 -16.32 -6.80 -7.27
C GLU A 53 -16.76 -5.53 -8.01
N GLY A 54 -16.80 -4.40 -7.32
CA GLY A 54 -17.23 -3.13 -7.89
C GLY A 54 -16.32 -2.65 -9.04
N ASN A 55 -15.02 -2.89 -8.95
CA ASN A 55 -14.03 -2.56 -9.97
C ASN A 55 -14.09 -3.56 -11.13
N ILE A 56 -14.14 -4.86 -10.83
CA ILE A 56 -14.26 -5.94 -11.84
C ILE A 56 -15.51 -5.75 -12.70
N LYS A 57 -16.66 -5.42 -12.10
CA LYS A 57 -17.91 -5.15 -12.82
C LYS A 57 -17.97 -3.77 -13.47
N GLY A 58 -16.94 -2.93 -13.33
CA GLY A 58 -16.90 -1.58 -13.88
C GLY A 58 -17.83 -0.55 -13.19
N THR A 59 -18.45 -0.90 -12.07
CA THR A 59 -19.33 0.01 -11.30
C THR A 59 -18.56 1.05 -10.48
N ARG A 60 -17.25 0.83 -10.25
CA ARG A 60 -16.35 1.75 -9.54
C ARG A 60 -15.06 1.95 -10.33
N LYS A 61 -14.58 3.19 -10.39
CA LYS A 61 -13.32 3.56 -11.06
C LYS A 61 -12.13 3.72 -10.11
N GLN A 62 -12.39 3.98 -8.84
CA GLN A 62 -11.35 4.12 -7.80
C GLN A 62 -11.20 2.80 -7.04
N CYS A 63 -9.97 2.45 -6.67
CA CYS A 63 -9.67 1.24 -5.93
C CYS A 63 -9.91 1.44 -4.43
N PRO A 64 -10.87 0.74 -3.80
CA PRO A 64 -11.05 0.84 -2.37
C PRO A 64 -9.88 0.17 -1.63
N SER A 65 -9.57 0.67 -0.43
CA SER A 65 -8.44 0.16 0.37
C SER A 65 -8.52 -1.35 0.63
N HIS A 66 -9.70 -1.88 0.93
CA HIS A 66 -9.90 -3.32 1.17
C HIS A 66 -9.68 -4.18 -0.08
N CYS A 67 -9.93 -3.66 -1.29
CA CYS A 67 -9.59 -4.36 -2.54
C CYS A 67 -8.06 -4.45 -2.71
N ILE A 68 -7.35 -3.34 -2.50
CA ILE A 68 -5.88 -3.31 -2.55
C ILE A 68 -5.29 -4.28 -1.50
N SER A 69 -5.81 -4.27 -0.27
CA SER A 69 -5.38 -5.21 0.78
C SER A 69 -5.65 -6.68 0.42
N ALA A 70 -6.78 -6.98 -0.22
CA ALA A 70 -7.08 -8.33 -0.68
C ALA A 70 -6.11 -8.79 -1.78
N LEU A 71 -5.77 -7.91 -2.73
CA LEU A 71 -4.77 -8.18 -3.78
C LEU A 71 -3.37 -8.41 -3.21
N ILE A 72 -2.95 -7.62 -2.22
CA ILE A 72 -1.66 -7.84 -1.52
C ILE A 72 -1.64 -9.24 -0.88
N ARG A 73 -2.72 -9.60 -0.19
CA ARG A 73 -2.83 -10.90 0.48
C ARG A 73 -2.83 -12.05 -0.51
N LEU A 74 -3.56 -11.93 -1.62
CA LEU A 74 -3.53 -12.90 -2.71
C LEU A 74 -2.11 -13.06 -3.27
N ASN A 75 -1.41 -11.96 -3.54
CA ASN A 75 -0.05 -12.01 -4.09
C ASN A 75 1.01 -12.53 -3.11
N HIS A 76 0.69 -12.66 -1.82
CA HIS A 76 1.59 -13.23 -0.80
C HIS A 76 1.43 -14.75 -0.63
N THR A 77 0.43 -15.36 -1.27
CA THR A 77 0.29 -16.82 -1.28
C THR A 77 1.26 -17.45 -2.28
N ARG A 78 1.39 -18.79 -2.26
CA ARG A 78 2.35 -19.46 -3.15
C ARG A 78 1.91 -19.39 -4.62
N SER A 79 0.62 -19.59 -4.88
CA SER A 79 0.07 -19.67 -6.25
C SER A 79 -0.60 -18.36 -6.71
N GLY A 80 -0.82 -17.40 -5.81
CA GLY A 80 -1.49 -16.14 -6.14
C GLY A 80 -0.80 -15.28 -7.21
N PRO A 81 0.55 -15.11 -7.20
CA PRO A 81 1.25 -14.36 -8.24
C PRO A 81 1.00 -14.86 -9.67
N ASP A 82 0.76 -16.17 -9.84
CA ASP A 82 0.49 -16.78 -11.15
C ASP A 82 -0.83 -16.23 -11.75
N LEU A 83 -1.81 -15.85 -10.93
CA LEU A 83 -3.07 -15.25 -11.40
C LEU A 83 -2.86 -13.87 -12.03
N GLU A 84 -1.85 -13.13 -11.58
CA GLU A 84 -1.51 -11.82 -12.13
C GLU A 84 -0.77 -11.96 -13.47
N THR A 85 0.11 -12.95 -13.61
CA THR A 85 1.01 -13.11 -14.78
C THR A 85 0.50 -14.09 -15.84
N CYS A 86 -0.52 -14.90 -15.55
CA CYS A 86 -1.09 -15.87 -16.50
C CYS A 86 -1.62 -15.25 -17.81
N ASP A 87 -1.71 -16.05 -18.86
CA ASP A 87 -2.34 -15.70 -20.13
C ASP A 87 -3.85 -15.99 -20.10
N CYS A 88 -4.68 -15.00 -20.45
CA CYS A 88 -6.13 -15.18 -20.61
C CYS A 88 -6.51 -15.87 -21.93
N ALA A 89 -5.56 -16.05 -22.85
CA ALA A 89 -5.79 -16.53 -24.21
C ALA A 89 -6.89 -15.71 -24.93
N GLN A 90 -8.08 -16.29 -25.11
CA GLN A 90 -9.22 -15.67 -25.81
C GLN A 90 -10.41 -15.37 -24.87
N ASP A 91 -10.23 -15.56 -23.56
CA ASP A 91 -11.26 -15.31 -22.57
C ASP A 91 -11.40 -13.80 -22.33
N LEU A 92 -12.50 -13.23 -22.84
CA LEU A 92 -12.79 -11.80 -22.72
C LEU A 92 -13.09 -11.39 -21.28
N ASP A 93 -13.73 -12.24 -20.48
CA ASP A 93 -14.05 -11.93 -19.08
C ASP A 93 -12.76 -11.87 -18.25
N CYS A 94 -11.82 -12.78 -18.51
CA CYS A 94 -10.47 -12.76 -17.91
C CYS A 94 -9.71 -11.47 -18.29
N LEU A 95 -9.70 -11.12 -19.58
CA LEU A 95 -9.02 -9.93 -20.08
C LEU A 95 -9.60 -8.65 -19.47
N ASP A 96 -10.93 -8.56 -19.40
CA ASP A 96 -11.62 -7.41 -18.84
C ASP A 96 -11.43 -7.31 -17.33
N ALA A 97 -11.49 -8.42 -16.60
CA ALA A 97 -11.21 -8.46 -15.17
C ALA A 97 -9.75 -8.04 -14.87
N LYS A 98 -8.77 -8.56 -15.62
CA LYS A 98 -7.36 -8.16 -15.49
C LYS A 98 -7.17 -6.67 -15.77
N ARG A 99 -7.79 -6.14 -16.82
CA ARG A 99 -7.71 -4.70 -17.15
C ARG A 99 -8.39 -3.83 -16.10
N ALA A 100 -9.53 -4.26 -15.59
CA ALA A 100 -10.28 -3.51 -14.58
C ALA A 100 -9.54 -3.43 -13.24
N ILE A 101 -8.77 -4.46 -12.89
CA ILE A 101 -8.03 -4.53 -11.64
C ILE A 101 -6.61 -3.99 -11.72
N GLU A 102 -6.03 -3.86 -12.92
CA GLU A 102 -4.67 -3.37 -13.12
C GLU A 102 -4.35 -2.09 -12.33
N PRO A 103 -5.23 -1.06 -12.29
CA PRO A 103 -4.98 0.16 -11.52
C PRO A 103 -4.90 -0.04 -10.01
N CYS A 104 -5.39 -1.17 -9.49
CA CYS A 104 -5.39 -1.50 -8.07
C CYS A 104 -4.16 -2.34 -7.66
N LEU A 105 -3.34 -2.79 -8.62
CA LEU A 105 -2.20 -3.66 -8.34
C LEU A 105 -1.01 -2.88 -7.78
N PRO A 106 -0.48 -3.27 -6.61
CA PRO A 106 0.66 -2.61 -5.98
C PRO A 106 1.99 -3.04 -6.62
N ARG A 107 2.26 -2.62 -7.87
CA ARG A 107 3.45 -2.99 -8.64
C ARG A 107 4.71 -2.33 -8.09
N ARG A 108 5.69 -3.12 -7.63
CA ARG A 108 7.03 -2.64 -7.26
C ARG A 108 7.83 -2.23 -8.50
N HIS A 109 8.67 -1.22 -8.38
CA HIS A 109 9.61 -0.83 -9.42
C HIS A 109 10.69 -1.91 -9.55
N PRO A 110 10.93 -2.48 -10.75
CA PRO A 110 11.96 -3.50 -10.91
C PRO A 110 13.34 -2.94 -10.59
N LYS A 111 14.16 -3.71 -9.87
CA LYS A 111 15.51 -3.29 -9.48
C LYS A 111 16.43 -3.00 -10.68
N ASP A 112 16.17 -3.66 -11.81
CA ASP A 112 16.99 -3.57 -13.02
C ASP A 112 16.49 -2.50 -14.01
N ALA A 113 15.35 -1.85 -13.75
CA ALA A 113 14.72 -0.89 -14.67
C ALA A 113 15.39 0.50 -14.69
N GLY A 114 16.51 0.69 -13.99
CA GLY A 114 17.13 1.99 -13.77
C GLY A 114 16.29 2.88 -12.82
N GLY A 115 16.96 3.76 -12.08
CA GLY A 115 16.30 4.56 -11.04
C GLY A 115 15.94 3.73 -9.79
N ILE A 116 15.05 4.26 -8.94
CA ILE A 116 14.63 3.62 -7.68
C ILE A 116 13.12 3.80 -7.47
N GLY A 117 12.45 2.76 -6.98
CA GLY A 117 11.06 2.83 -6.55
C GLY A 117 10.90 3.67 -5.28
N CYS A 118 9.79 4.37 -5.13
CA CYS A 118 9.52 5.18 -3.95
C CYS A 118 9.40 4.37 -2.67
N MET A 119 8.96 3.11 -2.74
CA MET A 119 8.94 2.26 -1.57
C MET A 119 10.36 1.94 -1.07
N GLU A 120 11.28 1.64 -1.98
CA GLU A 120 12.68 1.40 -1.62
C GLU A 120 13.39 2.68 -1.19
N ALA A 121 13.14 3.80 -1.89
CA ALA A 121 13.70 5.10 -1.50
C ALA A 121 13.22 5.53 -0.09
N ARG A 122 11.96 5.26 0.24
CA ARG A 122 11.38 5.51 1.56
C ARG A 122 12.04 4.64 2.62
N GLN A 123 12.18 3.34 2.38
CA GLN A 123 12.87 2.44 3.29
C GLN A 123 14.29 2.93 3.61
N ARG A 124 15.08 3.29 2.59
CA ARG A 124 16.44 3.82 2.79
C ARG A 124 16.47 5.14 3.58
N CYS A 125 15.43 5.97 3.42
CA CYS A 125 15.30 7.19 4.20
C CYS A 125 14.91 6.91 5.66
N GLU A 126 14.06 5.92 5.91
CA GLU A 126 13.67 5.52 7.25
C GLU A 126 14.84 4.84 8.01
N GLU A 127 15.73 4.15 7.31
CA GLU A 127 16.95 3.56 7.88
C GLU A 127 18.06 4.61 8.19
N ASP A 128 18.02 5.78 7.54
CA ASP A 128 18.94 6.90 7.80
C ASP A 128 18.34 7.87 8.83
N SER A 129 18.97 8.04 9.99
CA SER A 129 18.40 8.82 11.10
C SER A 129 18.07 10.27 10.75
N ASN A 130 18.93 10.93 9.97
CA ASN A 130 18.75 12.31 9.54
C ASN A 130 17.57 12.43 8.55
N CYS A 131 17.52 11.53 7.56
CA CYS A 131 16.43 11.47 6.60
C CYS A 131 15.11 11.11 7.27
N HIS A 132 15.10 10.12 8.17
CA HIS A 132 13.92 9.70 8.92
C HIS A 132 13.31 10.85 9.73
N THR A 133 14.15 11.64 10.41
CA THR A 133 13.70 12.84 11.14
C THR A 133 13.07 13.87 10.20
N SER A 134 13.70 14.11 9.05
CA SER A 134 13.19 15.05 8.04
C SER A 134 11.89 14.54 7.38
N LEU A 135 11.79 13.23 7.13
CA LEU A 135 10.60 12.57 6.61
C LEU A 135 9.43 12.67 7.59
N THR A 136 9.69 12.52 8.89
CA THR A 136 8.66 12.70 9.94
C THR A 136 8.14 14.14 9.96
N ALA A 137 9.04 15.14 9.86
CA ALA A 137 8.65 16.53 9.74
C ALA A 137 7.84 16.80 8.45
N TYR A 138 8.21 16.17 7.34
CA TYR A 138 7.49 16.27 6.07
C TYR A 138 6.06 15.74 6.20
N LEU A 139 5.89 14.55 6.77
CA LEU A 139 4.56 13.94 6.98
C LEU A 139 3.67 14.80 7.90
N SER A 140 4.25 15.47 8.90
CA SER A 140 3.54 16.37 9.81
C SER A 140 3.17 17.70 9.15
N TYR A 141 4.12 18.39 8.54
CA TYR A 141 3.93 19.77 8.07
C TYR A 141 3.27 19.86 6.69
N CYS A 142 3.29 18.79 5.90
CA CYS A 142 2.75 18.77 4.54
C CYS A 142 1.37 18.09 4.43
N GLY A 143 0.67 17.78 5.53
CA GLY A 143 -0.65 17.15 5.47
C GLY A 143 -1.66 17.89 4.57
N GLN A 144 -1.64 19.22 4.55
CA GLN A 144 -2.51 20.02 3.66
C GLN A 144 -2.11 19.92 2.17
N LEU A 145 -0.83 19.68 1.89
CA LEU A 145 -0.33 19.42 0.54
C LEU A 145 -0.83 18.07 0.04
N PHE A 146 -0.81 17.03 0.87
CA PHE A 146 -1.26 15.68 0.48
C PHE A 146 -2.73 15.67 0.07
N ASN A 147 -3.54 16.51 0.72
CA ASN A 147 -4.95 16.71 0.40
C ASN A 147 -5.21 17.71 -0.73
N GLY A 148 -4.17 18.19 -1.42
CA GLY A 148 -4.29 19.10 -2.56
C GLY A 148 -4.74 20.53 -2.22
N ARG A 149 -4.55 20.99 -0.97
CA ARG A 149 -5.05 22.31 -0.52
C ARG A 149 -4.02 23.43 -0.70
N LYS A 150 -2.90 23.36 0.00
CA LYS A 150 -1.84 24.38 -0.07
C LYS A 150 -0.47 23.81 0.27
N CYS A 151 0.57 24.39 -0.33
CA CYS A 151 1.95 24.22 0.11
C CYS A 151 2.30 25.34 1.10
N SER A 152 2.25 25.05 2.40
CA SER A 152 2.59 26.04 3.44
C SER A 152 4.08 26.41 3.37
N SER A 153 4.45 27.58 3.90
CA SER A 153 5.86 27.99 4.02
C SER A 153 6.68 26.96 4.81
N LYS A 154 6.11 26.42 5.91
CA LYS A 154 6.71 25.36 6.71
C LYS A 154 6.91 24.07 5.91
N CYS A 155 5.89 23.61 5.18
CA CYS A 155 6.00 22.45 4.30
C CYS A 155 7.07 22.67 3.21
N LYS A 156 7.07 23.83 2.55
CA LYS A 156 8.04 24.19 1.51
C LYS A 156 9.47 24.17 2.05
N ALA A 157 9.71 24.73 3.23
CA ALA A 157 11.02 24.70 3.88
C ALA A 157 11.46 23.27 4.21
N THR A 158 10.55 22.42 4.71
CA THR A 158 10.85 21.01 4.98
C THR A 158 11.17 20.22 3.71
N ILE A 159 10.44 20.45 2.61
CA ILE A 159 10.75 19.86 1.30
C ILE A 159 12.16 20.28 0.86
N GLN A 160 12.49 21.57 0.95
CA GLN A 160 13.82 22.06 0.60
C GLN A 160 14.92 21.41 1.46
N GLN A 161 14.70 21.27 2.77
CA GLN A 161 15.62 20.60 3.67
C GLN A 161 15.85 19.13 3.28
N MET A 162 14.78 18.38 2.97
CA MET A 162 14.89 16.98 2.53
C MET A 162 15.74 16.84 1.26
N LEU A 163 15.69 17.81 0.34
CA LEU A 163 16.47 17.77 -0.90
C LEU A 163 17.98 17.87 -0.68
N PHE A 164 18.44 18.38 0.47
CA PHE A 164 19.85 18.40 0.84
C PHE A 164 20.32 17.08 1.47
N ILE A 165 19.40 16.18 1.84
CA ILE A 165 19.72 14.86 2.40
C ILE A 165 19.81 13.86 1.24
N PRO A 166 20.89 13.05 1.11
CA PRO A 166 21.04 12.12 -0.02
C PRO A 166 19.84 11.19 -0.25
N ASN A 167 19.36 10.52 0.80
CA ASN A 167 18.19 9.64 0.72
C ASN A 167 16.87 10.43 0.55
N GLY A 168 16.81 11.69 1.02
CA GLY A 168 15.68 12.58 0.78
C GLY A 168 15.57 13.02 -0.69
N MET A 169 16.71 13.23 -1.35
CA MET A 169 16.76 13.49 -2.79
C MET A 169 16.26 12.29 -3.61
N LEU A 170 16.55 11.06 -3.16
CA LEU A 170 16.02 9.83 -3.79
C LEU A 170 14.49 9.78 -3.69
N LEU A 171 13.92 10.10 -2.53
CA LEU A 171 12.47 10.20 -2.34
C LEU A 171 11.80 11.22 -3.28
N ASN A 172 12.48 12.33 -3.58
CA ASN A 172 11.96 13.31 -4.53
C ASN A 172 11.94 12.79 -5.99
N ARG A 173 12.91 11.96 -6.38
CA ARG A 173 13.13 11.51 -7.77
C ARG A 173 12.66 10.08 -8.08
N CYS A 174 12.23 9.34 -7.07
CA CYS A 174 11.82 7.95 -7.20
C CYS A 174 10.66 7.77 -8.18
N ILE A 175 10.38 6.53 -8.58
CA ILE A 175 9.20 6.17 -9.38
C ILE A 175 8.12 5.63 -8.43
N CYS A 176 6.89 6.14 -8.52
CA CYS A 176 5.82 5.70 -7.63
C CYS A 176 5.50 4.23 -7.87
N ASP A 177 5.62 3.43 -6.83
CA ASP A 177 5.53 1.97 -6.90
C ASP A 177 5.00 1.36 -5.59
N GLY A 178 4.72 0.06 -5.67
CA GLY A 178 4.18 -0.73 -4.59
C GLY A 178 2.79 -0.30 -4.15
N VAL A 179 2.48 -0.58 -2.88
CA VAL A 179 1.17 -0.37 -2.26
C VAL A 179 0.76 1.08 -2.18
N GLU A 180 1.73 1.97 -1.99
CA GLU A 180 1.48 3.41 -1.85
C GLU A 180 1.43 4.13 -3.20
N ARG A 181 1.52 3.42 -4.34
CA ARG A 181 1.60 4.03 -5.67
C ARG A 181 0.49 5.05 -5.97
N PRO A 182 -0.82 4.75 -5.81
CA PRO A 182 -1.87 5.72 -6.10
C PRO A 182 -1.77 6.99 -5.24
N PHE A 183 -1.40 6.83 -3.97
CA PHE A 183 -1.20 7.97 -3.07
C PHE A 183 0.06 8.78 -3.44
N CYS A 184 1.16 8.10 -3.75
CA CYS A 184 2.42 8.70 -4.19
C CYS A 184 2.24 9.59 -5.42
N GLU A 185 1.50 9.11 -6.43
CA GLU A 185 1.24 9.86 -7.67
C GLU A 185 0.49 11.17 -7.37
N VAL A 186 -0.56 11.10 -6.54
CA VAL A 186 -1.32 12.29 -6.10
C VAL A 186 -0.45 13.27 -5.32
N VAL A 187 0.38 12.78 -4.38
CA VAL A 187 1.27 13.64 -3.59
C VAL A 187 2.30 14.33 -4.47
N LYS A 188 2.91 13.63 -5.43
CA LYS A 188 3.86 14.23 -6.37
C LYS A 188 3.21 15.26 -7.27
N GLU A 189 2.01 14.98 -7.77
CA GLU A 189 1.24 15.93 -8.55
C GLU A 189 0.94 17.19 -7.72
N ASN A 190 0.44 17.03 -6.50
CA ASN A 190 0.17 18.15 -5.59
C ASN A 190 1.44 18.97 -5.29
N MET A 191 2.56 18.30 -5.01
CA MET A 191 3.85 18.97 -4.79
C MET A 191 4.26 19.79 -6.02
N SER A 192 4.13 19.23 -7.23
CA SER A 192 4.43 19.95 -8.47
C SER A 192 3.52 21.14 -8.72
N LYS A 193 2.22 21.05 -8.39
CA LYS A 193 1.25 22.13 -8.65
C LYS A 193 1.30 23.24 -7.59
N LEU A 194 1.46 22.87 -6.33
CA LEU A 194 1.25 23.77 -5.19
C LEU A 194 2.56 24.31 -4.62
N CYS A 195 3.68 23.60 -4.78
CA CYS A 195 4.98 24.03 -4.25
C CYS A 195 5.91 24.62 -5.32
N SER A 196 5.59 24.47 -6.61
CA SER A 196 6.32 25.17 -7.68
C SER A 196 6.18 26.68 -7.47
N ILE A 197 7.31 27.37 -7.54
CA ILE A 197 7.41 28.82 -7.38
C ILE A 197 6.68 29.48 -8.56
N GLY A 198 5.40 29.81 -8.34
CA GLY A 198 4.69 30.82 -9.08
C GLY A 198 4.67 32.09 -8.23
N ASP A 199 5.40 33.10 -8.69
CA ASP A 199 5.42 34.44 -8.12
C ASP A 199 3.99 35.04 -8.02
N HIS A 200 3.78 35.80 -6.94
CA HIS A 200 2.64 36.67 -6.67
C HIS A 200 1.26 36.02 -6.42
N SER A 201 1.01 35.70 -5.15
CA SER A 201 -0.18 36.25 -4.47
C SER A 201 0.24 37.11 -3.29
N VAL A 202 1.09 38.08 -3.58
CA VAL A 202 1.07 39.36 -2.87
C VAL A 202 -0.18 40.07 -3.40
N VAL A 203 -1.34 39.73 -2.84
CA VAL A 203 -2.40 40.74 -2.78
C VAL A 203 -1.91 41.71 -1.71
N SER A 204 -1.21 42.75 -2.17
CA SER A 204 -1.02 43.96 -1.39
C SER A 204 -2.41 44.57 -1.19
N ASP A 205 -3.11 44.14 -0.15
CA ASP A 205 -4.05 45.02 0.52
C ASP A 205 -3.25 45.79 1.57
N PRO A 206 -2.97 47.10 1.36
CA PRO A 206 -2.18 47.87 2.30
C PRO A 206 -3.08 48.30 3.48
N THR A 207 -3.60 47.36 4.26
CA THR A 207 -4.00 47.62 5.65
C THR A 207 -3.94 46.35 6.49
N LYS A 208 -3.30 46.48 7.66
CA LYS A 208 -3.28 45.57 8.82
C LYS A 208 -2.12 44.58 8.87
N ASP A 209 -1.00 45.14 9.31
CA ASP A 209 -0.05 44.53 10.24
C ASP A 209 -0.80 43.87 11.42
N TYR A 210 -0.80 42.53 11.43
CA TYR A 210 -0.99 41.72 12.63
C TYR A 210 -0.09 40.50 12.46
N GLU A 211 1.10 40.57 13.06
CA GLU A 211 1.85 39.40 13.48
C GLU A 211 0.93 38.51 14.33
N ASP A 212 0.79 37.23 13.97
CA ASP A 212 0.12 36.22 14.79
C ASP A 212 1.21 35.43 15.53
N PRO A 213 1.44 35.65 16.84
CA PRO A 213 2.52 35.04 17.56
C PRO A 213 1.99 34.06 18.62
N TYR A 214 1.26 32.99 18.24
CA TYR A 214 0.94 31.91 19.19
C TYR A 214 0.83 30.54 18.51
N GLU A 215 1.94 29.81 18.46
CA GLU A 215 1.92 28.33 18.40
C GLU A 215 2.80 27.85 19.56
N ASP A 216 2.28 27.98 20.78
CA ASP A 216 2.93 27.52 22.00
C ASP A 216 2.79 26.01 22.16
N ASP A 217 3.96 25.40 22.36
CA ASP A 217 4.25 24.06 22.84
C ASP A 217 3.60 23.77 24.20
N TYR A 218 2.90 22.64 24.32
CA TYR A 218 2.78 21.94 25.61
C TYR A 218 2.92 20.44 25.43
N SER A 219 4.16 19.98 25.56
CA SER A 219 4.47 18.64 26.06
C SER A 219 3.91 18.37 27.46
N LYS A 220 3.42 17.14 27.63
CA LYS A 220 3.52 16.29 28.83
C LYS A 220 2.56 16.56 30.00
N ASN A 221 1.65 15.61 30.20
CA ASN A 221 1.21 15.20 31.54
C ASN A 221 1.12 13.68 31.58
N ASP A 222 2.19 13.07 32.09
CA ASP A 222 2.16 11.72 32.61
C ASP A 222 1.27 11.72 33.86
N LYS A 223 0.27 10.84 33.90
CA LYS A 223 -0.35 10.44 35.16
C LYS A 223 -0.16 8.94 35.33
N GLU A 224 0.81 8.61 36.18
CA GLU A 224 0.87 7.37 36.95
C GLU A 224 -0.52 7.00 37.46
N VAL A 225 -0.99 5.81 37.11
CA VAL A 225 -2.07 5.14 37.83
C VAL A 225 -1.40 4.05 38.65
N ASP A 226 -1.15 4.38 39.91
CA ASP A 226 -0.65 3.44 40.91
C ASP A 226 -1.75 2.44 41.30
N PHE A 227 -1.33 1.19 41.45
CA PHE A 227 -2.13 0.07 41.90
C PHE A 227 -2.13 0.09 43.43
N SER A 228 -3.30 0.06 44.05
CA SER A 228 -3.42 -0.36 45.45
C SER A 228 -4.74 -1.05 45.69
N GLU A 229 -4.63 -2.38 45.80
CA GLU A 229 -5.59 -3.22 46.50
C GLU A 229 -5.67 -2.79 47.97
N ASN A 230 -6.88 -2.64 48.49
CA ASN A 230 -7.19 -3.15 49.83
C ASN A 230 -8.70 -3.31 50.03
N SER A 231 -9.05 -4.50 50.48
CA SER A 231 -10.37 -4.93 50.92
C SER A 231 -10.79 -4.22 52.21
N SER A 232 -12.07 -3.91 52.36
CA SER A 232 -12.83 -4.25 53.57
C SER A 232 -14.33 -3.98 53.41
N ALA A 233 -15.10 -4.89 53.99
CA ALA A 233 -16.54 -5.05 53.89
C ALA A 233 -17.33 -4.11 54.83
N SER A 234 -18.56 -3.75 54.45
CA SER A 234 -19.81 -4.18 55.13
C SER A 234 -21.01 -3.26 54.90
N GLN A 235 -22.09 -3.92 54.45
CA GLN A 235 -23.49 -3.85 54.91
C GLN A 235 -24.34 -2.57 54.69
N SER A 236 -25.38 -2.73 53.87
CA SER A 236 -26.75 -2.33 54.20
C SER A 236 -27.75 -3.12 53.33
N LEU A 237 -28.68 -3.84 53.98
CA LEU A 237 -29.73 -4.67 53.40
C LEU A 237 -30.87 -3.84 52.81
N SER A 238 -31.52 -4.33 51.74
CA SER A 238 -32.99 -4.48 51.77
C SER A 238 -33.51 -5.56 50.82
N ARG A 239 -34.58 -6.21 51.29
CA ARG A 239 -35.17 -7.52 50.93
C ARG A 239 -35.87 -7.58 49.56
N GLY A 240 -35.91 -8.79 48.98
CA GLY A 240 -36.86 -9.14 47.91
C GLY A 240 -36.77 -10.58 47.37
N VAL A 241 -37.12 -11.57 48.21
CA VAL A 241 -37.69 -12.92 47.94
C VAL A 241 -37.42 -13.63 46.58
N LEU A 242 -36.69 -14.74 46.64
CA LEU A 242 -36.65 -15.89 45.69
C LEU A 242 -37.76 -16.91 46.06
N PRO A 243 -38.28 -17.77 45.16
CA PRO A 243 -37.55 -18.97 44.67
C PRO A 243 -37.76 -19.26 43.16
N LEU A 244 -36.83 -19.85 42.39
CA LEU A 244 -36.14 -21.15 42.46
C LEU A 244 -37.02 -22.34 42.00
N CYS A 245 -36.72 -22.87 40.80
CA CYS A 245 -36.67 -24.30 40.41
C CYS A 245 -36.53 -24.37 38.86
N LEU A 246 -35.37 -24.71 38.28
CA LEU A 246 -34.67 -26.01 38.19
C LEU A 246 -35.23 -26.97 37.12
N LEU A 247 -34.28 -27.58 36.39
CA LEU A 247 -34.32 -28.84 35.60
C LEU A 247 -34.82 -28.75 34.15
N THR A 248 -34.31 -29.47 33.16
CA THR A 248 -33.02 -30.10 32.80
C THR A 248 -33.24 -30.72 31.41
N ALA A 249 -32.16 -30.78 30.62
CA ALA A 249 -31.81 -31.84 29.68
C ALA A 249 -32.70 -32.16 28.44
N ARG A 250 -32.01 -32.04 27.29
CA ARG A 250 -31.91 -32.94 26.12
C ARG A 250 -33.20 -33.33 25.37
N ILE A 251 -33.12 -33.27 24.04
CA ILE A 251 -33.24 -34.46 23.15
C ILE A 251 -32.64 -34.11 21.77
N LEU A 252 -31.97 -35.11 21.20
CA LEU A 252 -31.40 -35.16 19.85
C LEU A 252 -32.48 -35.04 18.76
N TYR A 253 -32.13 -34.41 17.64
CA TYR A 253 -32.34 -34.94 16.29
C TYR A 253 -31.32 -34.31 15.34
#